data_AF-A0A2T5M096-F1
#
_entry.id   AF-A0A2T5M096-F1
#
_cell.length_a   1.000
_cell.length_b   1.000
_cell.length_c   1.000
_cell.angle_alpha   90.00
_cell.angle_beta   90.00
_cell.angle_gamma   90.00
#
_symmetry.space_group_name_H-M   'P 1'
#
loop_
_entity.id
_entity.type
_entity.pdbx_description
1 polymer ?
#
loop_
_entity_poly.entity_id
_entity_poly.type
_entity_poly.pdbx_seq_one_letter_code
_entity_poly.pdbx_strand_id
1 'polypeptide(L)'
;ISKWSDVVYINWATLAKSTRTPVSKLKYLVRTHIVNPDTLNILKIVCGGPCPAWPGKSFDINQKKRGGVLLNQNGLALLGTPNGGGGAWLLINHKGSLGKKYPVSVTAWTTTGKDNEGNDEDWYHMIFQFST
;
A
#
# COMPACT_ATOMS: atom_id res chain seq x y z
N ILE A 1 2.20 -16.67 15.45
CA ILE A 1 2.25 -15.61 14.41
C ILE A 1 2.67 -16.28 13.12
N SER A 2 1.78 -16.38 12.14
CA SER A 2 2.07 -17.02 10.85
C SER A 2 1.71 -16.16 9.64
N LYS A 3 1.03 -15.03 9.85
CA LYS A 3 0.56 -14.13 8.79
C LYS A 3 1.35 -12.82 8.81
N TRP A 4 1.68 -12.32 7.63
CA TRP A 4 2.32 -11.01 7.46
C TRP A 4 1.52 -9.87 8.13
N SER A 5 0.19 -9.92 8.06
CA SER A 5 -0.70 -8.93 8.69
C SER A 5 -0.46 -8.78 10.19
N ASP A 6 -0.21 -9.90 10.89
CA ASP A 6 -0.07 -9.93 12.34
C ASP A 6 1.25 -9.28 12.76
N VAL A 7 2.32 -9.56 12.02
CA VAL A 7 3.65 -8.98 12.26
C VAL A 7 3.59 -7.47 12.09
N VAL A 8 2.99 -6.98 11.00
CA VAL A 8 2.88 -5.54 10.75
C VAL A 8 1.95 -4.85 11.73
N TYR A 9 0.87 -5.51 12.12
CA TYR A 9 0.00 -5.00 13.18
C TYR A 9 0.74 -4.85 14.51
N ILE A 10 1.54 -5.84 14.93
CA ILE A 10 2.32 -5.76 16.17
C ILE A 10 3.30 -4.60 16.12
N ASN A 11 3.99 -4.40 15.01
CA ASN A 11 4.89 -3.27 14.81
C ASN A 11 4.16 -1.94 14.95
N TRP A 12 3.01 -1.78 14.28
CA TRP A 12 2.18 -0.58 14.40
C TRP A 12 1.65 -0.37 15.83
N ALA A 13 1.11 -1.42 16.46
CA ALA A 13 0.56 -1.33 17.81
C ALA A 13 1.63 -0.94 18.84
N THR A 14 2.85 -1.45 18.67
CA THR A 14 4.00 -1.11 19.51
C THR A 14 4.39 0.36 19.35
N LEU A 15 4.47 0.86 18.11
CA LEU A 15 4.74 2.26 17.82
C LEU A 15 3.62 3.19 18.30
N ALA A 16 2.37 2.79 18.11
CA ALA A 16 1.20 3.53 18.56
C ALA A 16 1.21 3.68 20.09
N LYS A 17 1.57 2.61 20.81
CA LYS A 17 1.75 2.65 22.28
C LYS A 17 2.89 3.59 22.69
N SER A 18 4.06 3.51 22.06
CA SER A 18 5.21 4.36 22.43
C SER A 18 4.96 5.85 22.18
N THR A 19 4.18 6.17 21.14
CA THR A 19 3.81 7.55 20.77
C THR A 19 2.51 8.04 21.39
N ARG A 20 1.86 7.25 22.28
CA ARG A 20 0.54 7.54 22.86
C ARG A 20 -0.54 7.83 21.80
N THR A 21 -0.40 7.23 20.63
CA THR A 21 -1.36 7.31 19.53
C THR A 21 -2.32 6.12 19.60
N PRO A 22 -3.65 6.32 19.47
CA PRO A 22 -4.57 5.19 19.37
C PRO A 22 -4.24 4.30 18.16
N VAL A 23 -4.26 2.98 18.35
CA VAL A 23 -3.99 1.99 17.28
C VAL A 23 -4.94 2.18 16.09
N SER A 24 -6.16 2.67 16.34
CA SER A 24 -7.15 3.03 15.33
C SER A 24 -6.78 4.24 14.46
N LYS A 25 -5.67 4.95 14.72
CA LYS A 25 -5.20 6.08 13.90
C LYS A 25 -4.25 5.67 12.77
N LEU A 26 -4.21 4.39 12.40
CA LEU A 26 -3.49 3.94 11.20
C LEU A 26 -4.07 4.65 9.95
N LYS A 27 -3.23 5.40 9.23
CA LYS A 27 -3.62 6.16 8.03
C LYS A 27 -2.98 5.66 6.75
N TYR A 28 -1.74 5.19 6.83
CA TYR A 28 -0.96 4.83 5.66
C TYR A 28 -0.26 3.49 5.85
N LEU A 29 -0.11 2.75 4.76
CA LEU A 29 0.76 1.59 4.66
C LEU A 29 1.73 1.81 3.51
N VAL A 30 3.02 1.87 3.81
CA VAL A 30 4.08 2.05 2.82
C VAL A 30 4.71 0.69 2.53
N ARG A 31 4.92 0.39 1.25
CA ARG A 31 5.63 -0.79 0.76
C ARG A 31 6.74 -0.30 -0.15
N THR A 32 7.96 -0.35 0.36
CA THR A 32 9.17 0.10 -0.32
C THR A 32 9.92 -1.07 -0.94
N HIS A 33 10.61 -0.82 -2.04
CA HIS A 33 11.47 -1.77 -2.75
C HIS A 33 10.76 -3.12 -2.97
N ILE A 34 9.69 -3.06 -3.76
CA ILE A 34 8.87 -4.24 -4.10
C ILE A 34 9.65 -5.09 -5.11
N VAL A 35 9.93 -6.34 -4.74
CA VAL A 35 10.69 -7.29 -5.58
C VAL A 35 9.86 -8.45 -6.12
N ASN A 36 8.61 -8.63 -5.67
CA ASN A 36 7.82 -9.78 -6.13
C ASN A 36 7.29 -9.56 -7.56
N PRO A 37 7.50 -10.52 -8.49
CA PRO A 37 7.13 -10.37 -9.89
C PRO A 37 5.65 -10.01 -10.13
N ASP A 38 4.73 -10.63 -9.39
CA ASP A 38 3.29 -10.40 -9.59
C ASP A 38 2.89 -8.93 -9.38
N THR A 39 3.42 -8.29 -8.34
CA THR A 39 3.10 -6.88 -8.08
C THR A 39 3.81 -5.97 -9.07
N LEU A 40 5.07 -6.28 -9.41
CA LEU A 40 5.85 -5.52 -10.38
C LEU A 40 5.18 -5.50 -11.75
N ASN A 41 4.65 -6.64 -12.20
CA ASN A 41 3.93 -6.75 -13.47
C ASN A 41 2.67 -5.88 -13.47
N ILE A 42 1.87 -5.93 -12.40
CA ILE A 42 0.67 -5.09 -12.28
C ILE A 42 1.03 -3.60 -12.20
N LEU A 43 2.08 -3.23 -11.47
CA LEU A 43 2.56 -1.84 -11.41
C LEU A 43 2.95 -1.31 -12.79
N LYS A 44 3.71 -2.09 -13.57
CA LYS A 44 4.09 -1.71 -14.94
C LYS A 44 2.87 -1.52 -15.84
N ILE A 45 1.88 -2.42 -15.75
CA ILE A 45 0.64 -2.32 -16.53
C ILE A 45 -0.14 -1.05 -16.15
N VAL A 46 -0.34 -0.82 -14.85
CA VAL A 46 -1.12 0.31 -14.31
C VAL A 46 -0.44 1.66 -14.57
N CYS A 47 0.89 1.69 -14.56
CA CYS A 47 1.68 2.89 -14.86
C CYS A 47 1.90 3.11 -16.35
N GLY A 48 1.73 2.10 -17.21
CA GLY A 48 2.02 2.16 -18.64
C GLY A 48 3.53 2.09 -18.96
N GLY A 49 4.29 1.39 -18.11
CA GLY A 49 5.75 1.40 -18.07
C GLY A 49 6.26 1.53 -16.63
N PRO A 50 7.53 1.94 -16.42
CA PRO A 50 7.99 2.35 -15.11
C PRO A 50 7.07 3.43 -14.53
N CYS A 51 6.70 3.30 -13.26
CA CYS A 51 5.94 4.36 -12.60
C CYS A 51 6.80 5.64 -12.54
N PRO A 52 6.18 6.84 -12.54
CA PRO A 52 6.94 8.07 -12.42
C PRO A 52 7.70 8.13 -11.10
N ALA A 53 8.79 8.90 -11.07
CA ALA A 53 9.48 9.25 -9.84
C ALA A 53 8.51 9.97 -8.87
N TRP A 54 8.87 10.01 -7.59
CA TRP A 54 8.10 10.75 -6.58
C TRP A 54 7.79 12.19 -7.07
N PRO A 55 6.52 12.67 -7.00
CA PRO A 55 5.41 12.21 -6.18
C PRO A 55 4.61 10.99 -6.69
N GLY A 56 5.03 10.39 -7.81
CA GLY A 56 4.42 9.18 -8.33
C GLY A 56 3.07 9.42 -8.99
N LYS A 57 2.28 8.35 -9.10
CA LYS A 57 0.93 8.35 -9.68
C LYS A 57 -0.07 7.77 -8.68
N SER A 58 -1.13 8.52 -8.41
CA SER A 58 -2.18 8.15 -7.47
C SER A 58 -3.39 7.55 -8.19
N PHE A 59 -3.93 6.48 -7.62
CA PHE A 59 -5.13 5.78 -8.08
C PHE A 59 -6.12 5.70 -6.93
N ASP A 60 -7.34 6.20 -7.15
CA ASP A 60 -8.42 6.07 -6.17
C ASP A 60 -8.85 4.61 -6.04
N ILE A 61 -9.40 4.21 -4.88
CA ILE A 61 -9.94 2.87 -4.67
C ILE A 61 -11.41 2.97 -4.27
N ASN A 62 -11.66 3.67 -3.16
CA ASN A 62 -13.00 3.85 -2.60
C ASN A 62 -13.14 5.28 -2.09
N GLN A 63 -13.02 6.24 -3.02
CA GLN A 63 -13.25 7.65 -2.72
C GLN A 63 -14.70 8.02 -3.04
N LYS A 64 -15.39 8.62 -2.06
CA LYS A 64 -16.66 9.31 -2.30
C LYS A 64 -16.38 10.59 -3.08
N LYS A 65 -16.94 10.70 -4.28
CA LYS A 65 -16.94 11.92 -5.09
C LYS A 65 -18.38 12.42 -5.29
N ARG A 66 -18.57 13.67 -5.69
CA ARG A 66 -19.89 14.17 -6.10
C ARG A 66 -20.40 13.29 -7.24
N GLY A 67 -21.45 12.50 -6.99
CA GLY A 67 -22.00 11.53 -7.95
C GLY A 67 -21.86 10.05 -7.56
N GLY A 68 -21.15 9.71 -6.48
CA GLY A 68 -21.06 8.33 -5.97
C GLY A 68 -19.65 7.89 -5.57
N VAL A 69 -19.46 6.58 -5.43
CA VAL A 69 -18.13 5.98 -5.20
C VAL A 69 -17.48 5.72 -6.54
N LEU A 70 -16.32 6.34 -6.79
CA LEU A 70 -15.50 5.99 -7.95
C LEU A 70 -14.64 4.78 -7.59
N LEU A 71 -14.87 3.66 -8.27
CA LEU A 71 -14.01 2.48 -8.23
C LEU A 71 -13.05 2.56 -9.42
N ASN A 72 -11.76 2.79 -9.15
CA ASN A 72 -10.75 2.77 -10.21
C ASN A 72 -10.17 1.34 -10.32
N GLN A 73 -10.27 0.74 -11.50
CA GLN A 73 -9.76 -0.59 -11.77
C GLN A 73 -8.26 -0.71 -11.49
N ASN A 74 -7.47 0.35 -11.74
CA ASN A 74 -6.03 0.36 -11.46
C ASN A 74 -5.74 0.34 -9.96
N GLY A 75 -6.49 1.11 -9.17
CA GLY A 75 -6.37 1.10 -7.71
C GLY A 75 -6.78 -0.25 -7.12
N LEU A 76 -7.84 -0.86 -7.65
CA LEU A 76 -8.28 -2.20 -7.26
C LEU A 76 -7.29 -3.29 -7.68
N ALA A 77 -6.70 -3.19 -8.87
CA ALA A 77 -5.67 -4.12 -9.35
C ALA A 77 -4.45 -4.11 -8.42
N LEU A 78 -3.97 -2.91 -8.04
CA LEU A 78 -2.87 -2.76 -7.08
C LEU A 78 -3.23 -3.30 -5.69
N LEU A 79 -4.47 -3.08 -5.22
CA LEU A 79 -4.97 -3.66 -3.97
C LEU A 79 -5.03 -5.20 -4.03
N GLY A 80 -5.30 -5.77 -5.20
CA GLY A 80 -5.38 -7.23 -5.43
C GLY A 80 -4.03 -7.94 -5.52
N THR A 81 -2.92 -7.20 -5.63
CA THR A 81 -1.58 -7.80 -5.65
C THR A 81 -1.22 -8.42 -4.29
N PRO A 82 -0.24 -9.35 -4.19
CA PRO A 82 0.23 -9.85 -2.89
C PRO A 82 0.64 -8.73 -1.91
N ASN A 83 1.19 -7.66 -2.46
CA ASN A 83 1.68 -6.48 -1.75
C ASN A 83 0.53 -5.59 -1.25
N GLY A 84 -0.53 -5.40 -2.04
CA GLY A 84 -1.73 -4.67 -1.64
C GLY A 84 -2.65 -5.50 -0.73
N GLY A 85 -2.83 -6.78 -1.06
CA GLY A 85 -3.67 -7.72 -0.34
C GLY A 85 -3.21 -7.93 1.09
N GLY A 86 -1.89 -7.88 1.36
CA GLY A 86 -1.36 -7.85 2.72
C GLY A 86 -1.95 -6.69 3.55
N GLY A 87 -2.05 -5.50 2.96
CA GLY A 87 -2.68 -4.34 3.59
C GLY A 87 -4.19 -4.52 3.81
N ALA A 88 -4.89 -5.17 2.88
CA ALA A 88 -6.30 -5.53 3.09
C ALA A 88 -6.47 -6.51 4.26
N TRP A 89 -5.62 -7.55 4.34
CA TRP A 89 -5.64 -8.52 5.43
C TRP A 89 -5.29 -7.89 6.79
N LEU A 90 -4.41 -6.90 6.84
CA LEU A 90 -4.16 -6.10 8.04
C LEU A 90 -5.45 -5.46 8.57
N LEU A 91 -6.22 -4.82 7.69
CA LEU A 91 -7.49 -4.18 8.06
C LEU A 91 -8.57 -5.21 8.46
N ILE A 92 -8.64 -6.34 7.76
CA ILE A 92 -9.64 -7.39 8.02
C ILE A 92 -9.34 -8.09 9.35
N ASN A 93 -8.11 -8.60 9.53
CA ASN A 93 -7.74 -9.43 10.69
C ASN A 93 -7.71 -8.62 11.99
N HIS A 94 -7.41 -7.32 11.92
CA HIS A 94 -7.30 -6.46 13.09
C HIS A 94 -8.39 -5.38 13.17
N LYS A 95 -9.52 -5.58 12.48
CA LYS A 95 -10.67 -4.67 12.47
C LYS A 95 -11.15 -4.28 13.87
N GLY A 96 -11.09 -5.21 14.83
CA GLY A 96 -11.49 -4.97 16.22
C GLY A 96 -10.66 -3.86 16.90
N SER A 97 -9.38 -3.74 16.55
CA SER A 97 -8.46 -2.75 17.13
C SER A 97 -8.24 -1.53 16.23
N LEU A 98 -8.25 -1.72 14.91
CA LEU A 98 -8.06 -0.66 13.92
C LEU A 98 -9.35 0.14 13.63
N GLY A 99 -10.51 -0.41 14.01
CA GLY A 99 -11.82 0.13 13.64
C GLY A 99 -12.23 -0.24 12.21
N LYS A 100 -13.38 0.28 11.77
CA LYS A 100 -13.90 0.06 10.41
C LYS A 100 -13.15 0.93 9.40
N LYS A 101 -11.98 0.49 8.96
CA LYS A 101 -11.18 1.15 7.92
C LYS A 101 -11.26 0.45 6.58
N TYR A 102 -11.07 1.20 5.51
CA TYR A 102 -10.97 0.69 4.14
C TYR A 102 -9.91 1.46 3.33
N PRO A 103 -9.33 0.85 2.28
CA PRO A 103 -8.43 1.54 1.36
C PRO A 103 -9.14 2.62 0.56
N VAL A 104 -8.54 3.80 0.50
CA VAL A 104 -9.10 5.00 -0.15
C VAL A 104 -8.38 5.27 -1.47
N SER A 105 -7.05 5.16 -1.47
CA SER A 105 -6.21 5.35 -2.65
C SER A 105 -4.89 4.61 -2.48
N VAL A 106 -4.18 4.46 -3.60
CA VAL A 106 -2.80 3.98 -3.66
C VAL A 106 -1.99 4.91 -4.54
N THR A 107 -0.80 5.31 -4.08
CA THR A 107 0.17 6.05 -4.88
C THR A 107 1.36 5.15 -5.16
N ALA A 108 1.76 5.01 -6.42
CA ALA A 108 2.89 4.22 -6.86
C ALA A 108 3.99 5.10 -7.46
N TRP A 109 5.25 4.79 -7.18
CA TRP A 109 6.40 5.52 -7.72
C TRP A 109 7.62 4.61 -7.89
N THR A 110 8.60 5.09 -8.66
CA THR A 110 9.92 4.46 -8.77
C THR A 110 11.02 5.34 -8.18
N THR A 111 12.13 4.72 -7.82
CA THR A 111 13.42 5.37 -7.54
C THR A 111 14.53 4.57 -8.21
N THR A 112 15.64 5.19 -8.57
CA THR A 112 16.83 4.46 -9.02
C THR A 112 17.55 3.86 -7.81
N GLY A 113 17.71 2.55 -7.82
CA GLY A 113 18.51 1.77 -6.89
C GLY A 113 19.68 1.09 -7.58
N LYS A 114 20.32 0.16 -6.87
CA LYS A 114 21.43 -0.65 -7.38
C LYS A 114 21.11 -2.12 -7.21
N ASP A 115 21.33 -2.91 -8.25
CA ASP A 115 21.25 -4.37 -8.17
C ASP A 115 22.46 -4.94 -7.40
N ASN A 116 22.50 -6.26 -7.27
CA ASN A 116 23.60 -6.96 -6.59
C ASN A 116 24.96 -6.82 -7.32
N GLU A 117 24.96 -6.38 -8.57
CA GLU A 117 26.13 -6.21 -9.44
C GLU A 117 26.58 -4.75 -9.51
N GLY A 118 25.81 -3.82 -8.91
CA GLY A 118 26.08 -2.39 -8.92
C GLY A 118 25.53 -1.63 -10.13
N ASN A 119 24.73 -2.29 -10.98
CA ASN A 119 24.04 -1.64 -12.09
C ASN A 119 22.82 -0.87 -11.58
N ASP A 120 22.42 0.16 -12.33
CA ASP A 120 21.20 0.90 -12.02
C ASP A 120 19.96 0.03 -12.25
N GLU A 121 19.05 0.03 -11.28
CA GLU A 121 17.76 -0.65 -11.40
C GLU A 121 16.60 0.21 -10.87
N ASP A 122 15.40 0.00 -11.43
CA ASP A 122 14.20 0.67 -10.97
C ASP A 122 13.63 -0.03 -9.74
N TRP A 123 13.64 0.65 -8.59
CA TRP A 123 12.96 0.20 -7.38
C TRP A 123 11.54 0.74 -7.36
N TYR A 124 10.57 -0.17 -7.23
CA TYR A 124 9.16 0.17 -7.19
C TYR A 124 8.65 0.27 -5.77
N HIS A 125 7.75 1.22 -5.55
CA HIS A 125 7.18 1.49 -4.24
C HIS A 125 5.70 1.82 -4.36
N MET A 126 4.96 1.63 -3.27
CA MET A 126 3.59 2.10 -3.17
C MET A 126 3.21 2.49 -1.74
N ILE A 127 2.26 3.41 -1.63
CA ILE A 127 1.67 3.84 -0.37
C ILE A 127 0.15 3.76 -0.50
N PHE A 128 -0.46 2.96 0.38
CA PHE A 128 -1.91 2.94 0.53
C PHE A 128 -2.33 3.96 1.58
N GLN A 129 -3.40 4.69 1.27
CA GLN A 129 -4.12 5.51 2.23
C GLN A 129 -5.38 4.80 2.69
N PHE A 130 -5.65 4.83 3.99
CA PHE A 130 -6.86 4.28 4.61
C PHE A 130 -7.81 5.38 5.07
N SER A 131 -9.08 5.03 5.21
CA SER A 131 -10.11 5.94 5.73
C SER A 131 -9.78 6.38 7.16
N THR A 132 -10.02 7.66 7.45
CA THR A 132 -9.82 8.24 8.79
C THR A 132 -10.84 7.72 9.78
#